data_AF-A0A963IFS2-F1
#
_entry.id   AF-A0A963IFS2-F1
#
_cell.length_a   1.000
_cell.length_b   1.000
_cell.length_c   1.000
_cell.angle_alpha   90.00
_cell.angle_beta   90.00
_cell.angle_gamma   90.00
#
_symmetry.space_group_name_H-M   'P 1'
#
loop_
_entity.id
_entity.type
_entity.pdbx_description
1 polymer ?
#
loop_
_entity_poly.entity_id
_entity_poly.type
_entity_poly.pdbx_seq_one_letter_code
_entity_poly.pdbx_strand_id
1 'polypeptide(L)'
;MRAHSLAVSLFISVALLPSPAIAAEEWLSLGAKHWAPTVVSKTGAGTANAVAEARVMREAIAGWCGNWAPGDAGCVARELASPAAQQTYRASADCIAGRITPVDGNTYTLAGHWDNSDIGGGRTRWRDANGKIVGRDNASGGLGISQQWEVLCPKKPAARPAPRTQAPAPAAPIASAYVPGDVIYARYGRQWIAGKVVKVRRQGTQLTYEVRLENGARGMLPAHMLRKTP
;
A
#
# COMPACT_ATOMS: atom_id res chain seq x y z
N MET A 1 -52.54 -48.85 10.08
CA MET A 1 -52.54 -47.40 10.39
C MET A 1 -51.09 -46.99 10.63
N ARG A 2 -50.67 -45.88 10.01
CA ARG A 2 -49.27 -45.51 9.74
C ARG A 2 -48.54 -45.00 10.99
N ALA A 3 -47.31 -45.47 11.19
CA ALA A 3 -46.36 -44.96 12.18
C ALA A 3 -45.77 -43.60 11.72
N HIS A 4 -45.62 -42.66 12.65
CA HIS A 4 -44.96 -41.37 12.42
C HIS A 4 -43.57 -41.39 13.07
N SER A 5 -42.53 -41.35 12.23
CA SER A 5 -41.15 -41.13 12.64
C SER A 5 -40.88 -39.62 12.70
N LEU A 6 -40.57 -39.10 13.88
CA LEU A 6 -40.08 -37.73 14.08
C LEU A 6 -38.56 -37.71 13.86
N ALA A 7 -38.12 -37.00 12.83
CA ALA A 7 -36.71 -36.70 12.58
C ALA A 7 -36.30 -35.45 13.37
N VAL A 8 -35.43 -35.62 14.36
CA VAL A 8 -34.79 -34.53 15.11
C VAL A 8 -33.63 -34.00 14.26
N SER A 9 -33.76 -32.79 13.73
CA SER A 9 -32.68 -32.10 13.02
C SER A 9 -31.81 -31.31 14.00
N LEU A 10 -30.57 -31.77 14.17
CA LEU A 10 -29.54 -31.14 15.00
C LEU A 10 -28.84 -30.02 14.18
N PHE A 11 -29.12 -28.75 14.50
CA PHE A 11 -28.43 -27.61 13.91
C PHE A 11 -27.06 -27.42 14.56
N ILE A 12 -25.99 -27.82 13.87
CA ILE A 12 -24.61 -27.48 14.22
C ILE A 12 -24.37 -26.01 13.85
N SER A 13 -24.28 -25.15 14.87
CA SER A 13 -23.88 -23.75 14.70
C SER A 13 -22.36 -23.66 14.57
N VAL A 14 -21.87 -23.46 13.33
CA VAL A 14 -20.47 -23.16 13.07
C VAL A 14 -20.19 -21.71 13.50
N ALA A 15 -19.47 -21.54 14.60
CA ALA A 15 -18.96 -20.25 15.04
C ALA A 15 -17.87 -19.76 14.06
N LEU A 16 -18.20 -18.78 13.23
CA LEU A 16 -17.24 -18.03 12.42
C LEU A 16 -16.36 -17.17 13.33
N LEU A 17 -15.13 -17.61 13.59
CA LEU A 17 -14.10 -16.76 14.20
C LEU A 17 -13.69 -15.67 13.20
N PRO A 18 -13.69 -14.38 13.57
CA PRO A 18 -13.18 -13.31 12.71
C PRO A 18 -11.67 -13.48 12.55
N SER A 19 -11.22 -13.61 11.30
CA SER A 19 -9.79 -13.57 10.98
C SER A 19 -9.24 -12.16 11.26
N PRO A 20 -8.08 -12.01 11.92
CA PRO A 20 -7.47 -10.69 12.08
C PRO A 20 -7.11 -10.13 10.70
N ALA A 21 -7.60 -8.93 10.41
CA ALA A 21 -7.16 -8.19 9.25
C ALA A 21 -5.66 -7.89 9.43
N ILE A 22 -4.82 -8.45 8.55
CA ILE A 22 -3.42 -8.06 8.43
C ILE A 22 -3.42 -6.58 8.06
N ALA A 23 -3.07 -5.71 9.01
CA ALA A 23 -2.80 -4.31 8.71
C ALA A 23 -1.69 -4.27 7.66
N ALA A 24 -1.91 -3.54 6.56
CA ALA A 24 -0.88 -3.37 5.55
C ALA A 24 0.37 -2.76 6.20
N GLU A 25 1.54 -3.35 5.92
CA GLU A 25 2.80 -2.90 6.50
C GLU A 25 3.14 -1.49 5.98
N GLU A 26 3.11 -0.50 6.87
CA GLU A 26 3.49 0.87 6.57
C GLU A 26 5.00 1.05 6.71
N TRP A 27 5.59 1.93 5.92
CA TRP A 27 7.04 2.19 5.91
C TRP A 27 7.32 3.68 5.71
N LEU A 28 8.54 4.14 6.00
CA LEU A 28 8.97 5.52 5.72
C LEU A 28 10.03 5.54 4.62
N SER A 29 9.83 6.33 3.58
CA SER A 29 10.78 6.42 2.47
C SER A 29 12.09 7.10 2.85
N LEU A 30 13.20 6.39 2.72
CA LEU A 30 14.56 6.96 2.80
C LEU A 30 15.08 7.44 1.43
N GLY A 31 14.36 7.18 0.34
CA GLY A 31 14.77 7.48 -1.04
C GLY A 31 14.89 6.24 -1.94
N ALA A 32 15.08 6.45 -3.25
CA ALA A 32 14.93 5.38 -4.26
C ALA A 32 15.94 4.23 -4.21
N LYS A 33 17.11 4.43 -3.59
CA LYS A 33 18.16 3.41 -3.50
C LYS A 33 18.35 2.87 -2.08
N HIS A 34 17.45 3.18 -1.18
CA HIS A 34 17.54 2.78 0.21
C HIS A 34 16.53 1.66 0.52
N TRP A 35 16.81 0.86 1.54
CA TRP A 35 15.78 0.04 2.17
C TRP A 35 14.75 0.94 2.85
N ALA A 36 13.55 0.40 3.03
CA ALA A 36 12.43 1.09 3.65
C ALA A 36 12.26 0.60 5.10
N PRO A 37 12.51 1.42 6.14
CA PRO A 37 12.19 1.05 7.51
C PRO A 37 10.68 0.91 7.69
N THR A 38 10.27 -0.14 8.40
CA THR A 38 8.88 -0.46 8.73
C THR A 38 8.42 0.39 9.91
N VAL A 39 7.24 0.99 9.81
CA VAL A 39 6.62 1.77 10.88
C VAL A 39 6.29 0.84 12.05
N VAL A 40 6.87 1.12 13.21
CA VAL A 40 6.67 0.37 14.46
C VAL A 40 5.73 1.10 15.42
N SER A 41 5.63 2.42 15.31
CA SER A 41 4.70 3.23 16.10
C SER A 41 4.13 4.37 15.25
N LYS A 42 2.86 4.70 15.47
CA LYS A 42 2.22 5.86 14.83
C LYS A 42 1.20 6.48 15.77
N THR A 43 1.29 7.79 15.95
CA THR A 43 0.43 8.57 16.84
C THR A 43 -0.05 9.85 16.16
N GLY A 44 -1.22 10.36 16.57
CA GLY A 44 -1.73 11.63 16.07
C GLY A 44 -1.99 11.70 14.56
N ALA A 45 -2.12 10.56 13.86
CA ALA A 45 -2.30 10.54 12.42
C ALA A 45 -3.49 11.42 11.98
N GLY A 46 -3.27 12.27 10.98
CA GLY A 46 -4.27 13.24 10.49
C GLY A 46 -4.48 14.46 11.38
N THR A 47 -3.67 14.68 12.42
CA THR A 47 -3.76 15.82 13.33
C THR A 47 -2.56 16.78 13.19
N ALA A 48 -2.54 17.84 13.98
CA ALA A 48 -1.39 18.76 14.04
C ALA A 48 -0.12 18.14 14.68
N ASN A 49 -0.26 16.98 15.33
CA ASN A 49 0.81 16.32 16.07
C ASN A 49 1.03 14.88 15.56
N ALA A 50 0.93 14.67 14.24
CA ALA A 50 1.13 13.35 13.65
C ALA A 50 2.61 12.93 13.74
N VAL A 51 2.86 11.71 14.19
CA VAL A 51 4.22 11.14 14.31
C VAL A 51 4.19 9.68 13.90
N ALA A 52 5.21 9.25 13.16
CA ALA A 52 5.48 7.86 12.87
C ALA A 52 6.95 7.57 13.17
N GLU A 53 7.20 6.45 13.85
CA GLU A 53 8.54 5.91 14.06
C GLU A 53 8.67 4.60 13.33
N ALA A 54 9.82 4.39 12.69
CA ALA A 54 10.11 3.23 11.88
C ALA A 54 11.48 2.66 12.20
N ARG A 55 11.62 1.34 12.06
CA ARG A 55 12.88 0.62 12.26
C ARG A 55 13.16 -0.27 11.07
N VAL A 56 14.44 -0.49 10.80
CA VAL A 56 14.83 -1.37 9.70
C VAL A 56 14.67 -2.81 10.14
N MET A 57 13.88 -3.55 9.38
CA MET A 57 13.67 -4.99 9.59
C MET A 57 14.59 -5.78 8.67
N ARG A 58 14.95 -7.00 9.08
CA ARG A 58 15.79 -7.90 8.29
C ARG A 58 15.18 -8.16 6.91
N GLU A 59 13.86 -8.28 6.85
CA GLU A 59 13.09 -8.56 5.65
C GLU A 59 13.20 -7.42 4.63
N ALA A 60 13.16 -6.17 5.09
CA ALA A 60 13.34 -4.99 4.25
C ALA A 60 14.74 -4.94 3.63
N ILE A 61 15.79 -5.24 4.42
CA ILE A 61 17.17 -5.34 3.93
C ILE A 61 17.32 -6.53 2.98
N ALA A 62 16.74 -7.69 3.30
CA ALA A 62 16.81 -8.87 2.43
C ALA A 62 16.17 -8.59 1.06
N GLY A 63 15.01 -7.94 1.04
CA GLY A 63 14.34 -7.49 -0.18
C GLY A 63 15.18 -6.48 -0.96
N TRP A 64 15.84 -5.55 -0.28
CA TRP A 64 16.75 -4.58 -0.92
C TRP A 64 17.99 -5.27 -1.51
N CYS A 65 18.67 -6.11 -0.74
CA CYS A 65 19.86 -6.88 -1.17
C CYS A 65 19.56 -7.76 -2.38
N GLY A 66 18.40 -8.43 -2.40
CA GLY A 66 17.98 -9.26 -3.55
C GLY A 66 17.79 -8.47 -4.84
N ASN A 67 17.55 -7.17 -4.76
CA ASN A 67 17.37 -6.28 -5.92
C ASN A 67 18.64 -5.52 -6.30
N TRP A 68 19.44 -5.08 -5.32
CA TRP A 68 20.54 -4.13 -5.51
C TRP A 68 21.94 -4.74 -5.35
N ALA A 69 22.06 -5.89 -4.71
CA ALA A 69 23.32 -6.62 -4.52
C ALA A 69 23.13 -8.13 -4.80
N PRO A 70 22.62 -8.51 -5.99
CA PRO A 70 22.37 -9.92 -6.29
C PRO A 70 23.67 -10.73 -6.23
N GLY A 71 23.65 -11.84 -5.52
CA GLY A 71 24.82 -12.73 -5.36
C GLY A 71 25.75 -12.37 -4.18
N ASP A 72 25.55 -11.24 -3.52
CA ASP A 72 26.29 -10.89 -2.31
C ASP A 72 25.68 -11.57 -1.07
N ALA A 73 26.23 -12.73 -0.69
CA ALA A 73 25.81 -13.48 0.49
C ALA A 73 26.01 -12.73 1.81
N GLY A 74 26.91 -11.73 1.85
CA GLY A 74 27.19 -10.91 3.03
C GLY A 74 26.32 -9.66 3.15
N CYS A 75 25.56 -9.30 2.11
CA CYS A 75 24.82 -8.04 2.05
C CYS A 75 23.91 -7.83 3.26
N VAL A 76 23.05 -8.80 3.57
CA VAL A 76 22.07 -8.66 4.65
C VAL A 76 22.74 -8.44 6.00
N ALA A 77 23.81 -9.19 6.29
CA ALA A 77 24.54 -9.06 7.55
C ALA A 77 25.27 -7.72 7.65
N ARG A 78 25.92 -7.28 6.56
CA ARG A 78 26.63 -5.99 6.50
C ARG A 78 25.69 -4.82 6.68
N GLU A 79 24.57 -4.79 5.95
CA GLU A 79 23.61 -3.68 6.04
C GLU A 79 22.92 -3.65 7.41
N LEU A 80 22.56 -4.80 7.99
CA LEU A 80 22.00 -4.86 9.35
C LEU A 80 22.96 -4.37 10.43
N ALA A 81 24.27 -4.56 10.23
CA ALA A 81 25.30 -4.07 11.14
C ALA A 81 25.60 -2.57 10.97
N SER A 82 25.06 -1.92 9.93
CA SER A 82 25.30 -0.51 9.68
C SER A 82 24.63 0.38 10.75
N PRO A 83 25.23 1.52 11.13
CA PRO A 83 24.59 2.48 12.03
C PRO A 83 23.22 2.97 11.51
N ALA A 84 23.08 3.06 10.18
CA ALA A 84 21.84 3.43 9.54
C ALA A 84 20.71 2.40 9.76
N ALA A 85 21.02 1.11 9.85
CA ALA A 85 20.01 0.09 10.16
C ALA A 85 19.63 0.02 11.65
N GLN A 86 20.49 0.52 12.54
CA GLN A 86 20.29 0.43 13.99
C GLN A 86 19.50 1.60 14.59
N GLN A 87 19.40 2.72 13.88
CA GLN A 87 18.65 3.88 14.35
C GLN A 87 17.14 3.70 14.22
N THR A 88 16.40 4.49 15.02
CA THR A 88 14.96 4.67 14.84
C THR A 88 14.72 5.89 13.95
N TYR A 89 14.03 5.67 12.84
CA TYR A 89 13.64 6.73 11.91
C TYR A 89 12.35 7.37 12.39
N ARG A 90 12.28 8.69 12.37
CA ARG A 90 11.10 9.43 12.83
C ARG A 90 10.68 10.44 11.78
N ALA A 91 9.38 10.42 11.46
CA ALA A 91 8.74 11.46 10.66
C ALA A 91 7.61 12.07 11.49
N SER A 92 7.37 13.37 11.32
CA SER A 92 6.27 14.07 11.96
C SER A 92 5.61 15.07 11.04
N ALA A 93 4.33 15.36 11.25
CA ALA A 93 3.58 16.32 10.46
C ALA A 93 2.56 17.09 11.29
N ASP A 94 2.35 18.33 10.89
CA ASP A 94 1.13 19.07 11.17
C ASP A 94 0.22 18.95 9.94
N CYS A 95 -0.72 18.02 10.01
CA CYS A 95 -1.64 17.75 8.91
C CYS A 95 -2.62 18.90 8.64
N ILE A 96 -2.82 19.78 9.63
CA ILE A 96 -3.75 20.91 9.55
C ILE A 96 -3.07 22.11 8.93
N ALA A 97 -1.85 22.41 9.36
CA ALA A 97 -1.03 23.50 8.82
C ALA A 97 -0.33 23.12 7.49
N GLY A 98 -0.39 21.86 7.07
CA GLY A 98 0.26 21.43 5.83
C GLY A 98 1.79 21.39 5.96
N ARG A 99 2.34 20.97 7.11
CA ARG A 99 3.78 20.93 7.38
C ARG A 99 4.24 19.52 7.67
N ILE A 100 5.40 19.13 7.15
CA ILE A 100 6.01 17.83 7.42
C ILE A 100 7.50 17.96 7.70
N THR A 101 7.98 17.17 8.65
CA THR A 101 9.38 16.86 8.89
C THR A 101 9.56 15.36 8.62
N PRO A 102 10.01 14.95 7.43
CA PRO A 102 10.26 13.56 7.11
C PRO A 102 11.55 13.07 7.80
N VAL A 103 11.89 11.81 7.55
CA VAL A 103 13.12 11.15 8.07
C VAL A 103 14.44 11.84 7.69
N ASP A 104 14.44 12.76 6.73
CA ASP A 104 15.64 13.54 6.36
C ASP A 104 15.89 14.73 7.33
N GLY A 105 14.96 14.99 8.25
CA GLY A 105 15.06 16.04 9.27
C GLY A 105 14.71 17.45 8.79
N ASN A 106 14.47 17.65 7.49
CA ASN A 106 14.13 18.96 6.94
C ASN A 106 12.64 19.25 7.12
N THR A 107 12.26 20.53 7.19
CA THR A 107 10.85 20.92 7.23
C THR A 107 10.35 21.38 5.87
N TYR A 108 9.22 20.83 5.45
CA TYR A 108 8.57 21.16 4.18
C TYR A 108 7.14 21.65 4.40
N THR A 109 6.68 22.51 3.49
CA THR A 109 5.32 23.07 3.50
C THR A 109 4.55 22.63 2.26
N LEU A 110 3.28 22.28 2.46
CA LEU A 110 2.39 21.79 1.41
C LEU A 110 2.08 22.91 0.43
N ALA A 111 2.36 22.66 -0.84
CA ALA A 111 2.21 23.61 -1.94
C ALA A 111 1.19 23.13 -2.97
N GLY A 112 0.22 22.31 -2.55
CA GLY A 112 -0.82 21.73 -3.40
C GLY A 112 -0.49 20.29 -3.83
N HIS A 113 -0.94 19.91 -5.02
CA HIS A 113 -0.71 18.59 -5.59
C HIS A 113 -0.12 18.71 -6.99
N TRP A 114 0.65 17.71 -7.41
CA TRP A 114 1.09 17.59 -8.79
C TRP A 114 -0.07 17.20 -9.69
N ASP A 115 -0.08 17.73 -10.91
CA ASP A 115 -0.97 17.26 -11.96
C ASP A 115 -0.64 15.81 -12.36
N ASN A 116 -1.58 15.17 -13.06
CA ASN A 116 -1.44 13.77 -13.49
C ASN A 116 -0.56 13.61 -14.75
N SER A 117 0.28 14.60 -15.10
CA SER A 117 1.04 14.60 -16.35
C SER A 117 2.29 13.71 -16.34
N ASP A 118 2.81 13.34 -15.17
CA ASP A 118 4.09 12.64 -15.02
C ASP A 118 4.19 11.89 -13.66
N ILE A 119 5.38 11.42 -13.28
CA ILE A 119 5.69 10.70 -12.06
C ILE A 119 5.23 11.45 -10.81
N GLY A 120 4.53 10.79 -9.89
CA GLY A 120 3.99 11.45 -8.69
C GLY A 120 2.74 12.29 -8.94
N GLY A 121 2.09 12.15 -10.09
CA GLY A 121 0.82 12.81 -10.35
C GLY A 121 -0.23 12.49 -9.29
N GLY A 122 -0.99 13.52 -8.88
CA GLY A 122 -1.98 13.44 -7.81
C GLY A 122 -1.40 13.38 -6.40
N ARG A 123 -0.07 13.27 -6.24
CA ARG A 123 0.60 13.35 -4.94
C ARG A 123 0.82 14.79 -4.51
N THR A 124 1.07 14.97 -3.21
CA THR A 124 1.36 16.27 -2.61
C THR A 124 2.63 16.89 -3.19
N ARG A 125 2.60 18.20 -3.38
CA ARG A 125 3.71 19.04 -3.82
C ARG A 125 4.25 19.83 -2.63
N TRP A 126 5.56 20.01 -2.56
CA TRP A 126 6.23 20.54 -1.36
C TRP A 126 7.14 21.73 -1.67
N ARG A 127 7.24 22.66 -0.72
CA ARG A 127 8.29 23.69 -0.68
C ARG A 127 9.26 23.38 0.45
N ASP A 128 10.55 23.62 0.19
CA ASP A 128 11.59 23.60 1.23
C ASP A 128 11.54 24.85 2.12
N ALA A 129 12.49 24.95 3.05
CA ALA A 129 12.61 26.08 3.98
C ALA A 129 12.87 27.43 3.28
N ASN A 130 13.41 27.42 2.06
CA ASN A 130 13.66 28.62 1.24
C ASN A 130 12.45 28.96 0.35
N GLY A 131 11.35 28.21 0.47
CA GLY A 131 10.16 28.38 -0.36
C GLY A 131 10.30 27.82 -1.78
N LYS A 132 11.40 27.13 -2.10
CA LYS A 132 11.62 26.52 -3.42
C LYS A 132 10.83 25.23 -3.52
N ILE A 133 10.22 25.00 -4.68
CA ILE A 133 9.50 23.76 -4.96
C ILE A 133 10.49 22.60 -5.05
N VAL A 134 10.24 21.55 -4.27
CA VAL A 134 10.96 20.27 -4.34
C VAL A 134 10.46 19.51 -5.58
N GLY A 135 11.37 18.99 -6.39
CA GLY A 135 11.03 18.24 -7.60
C GLY A 135 10.16 17.00 -7.29
N ARG A 136 9.28 16.64 -8.23
CA ARG A 136 8.27 15.57 -8.09
C ARG A 136 8.83 14.14 -8.16
N ASP A 137 10.14 13.98 -8.27
CA ASP A 137 10.83 12.72 -8.55
C ASP A 137 11.55 12.15 -7.30
N ASN A 138 12.25 11.02 -7.50
CA ASN A 138 12.99 10.34 -6.45
C ASN A 138 14.34 10.99 -6.11
N ALA A 139 15.02 11.58 -7.09
CA ALA A 139 16.33 12.21 -6.89
C ALA A 139 16.18 13.53 -6.13
N SER A 140 15.12 14.28 -6.42
CA SER A 140 14.74 15.47 -5.65
C SER A 140 14.14 15.16 -4.28
N GLY A 141 13.75 13.91 -4.01
CA GLY A 141 13.15 13.48 -2.75
C GLY A 141 11.63 13.71 -2.62
N GLY A 142 10.99 14.40 -3.57
CA GLY A 142 9.57 14.77 -3.49
C GLY A 142 8.63 13.58 -3.30
N LEU A 143 8.86 12.46 -4.00
CA LEU A 143 8.04 11.25 -3.82
C LEU A 143 8.15 10.65 -2.42
N GLY A 144 9.32 10.76 -1.80
CA GLY A 144 9.54 10.29 -0.42
C GLY A 144 8.79 11.13 0.59
N ILE A 145 8.80 12.46 0.43
CA ILE A 145 8.03 13.38 1.27
C ILE A 145 6.53 13.09 1.14
N SER A 146 6.03 12.94 -0.09
CA SER A 146 4.61 12.63 -0.31
C SER A 146 4.19 11.28 0.29
N GLN A 147 5.03 10.26 0.18
CA GLN A 147 4.75 8.94 0.76
C GLN A 147 4.67 9.01 2.29
N GLN A 148 5.60 9.70 2.95
CA GLN A 148 5.57 9.86 4.40
C GLN A 148 4.39 10.73 4.85
N TRP A 149 4.00 11.72 4.05
CA TRP A 149 2.76 12.46 4.26
C TRP A 149 1.53 11.57 4.18
N GLU A 150 1.47 10.62 3.26
CA GLU A 150 0.35 9.66 3.16
C GLU A 150 0.26 8.76 4.40
N VAL A 151 1.38 8.41 5.02
CA VAL A 151 1.44 7.66 6.30
C VAL A 151 0.93 8.50 7.47
N LEU A 152 1.38 9.75 7.58
CA LEU A 152 1.12 10.64 8.72
C LEU A 152 -0.23 11.35 8.62
N CYS A 153 -0.61 11.76 7.42
CA CYS A 153 -1.78 12.56 7.10
C CYS A 153 -2.65 11.85 6.05
N PRO A 154 -3.15 10.65 6.38
CA PRO A 154 -4.04 9.94 5.46
C PRO A 154 -5.24 10.83 5.16
N LYS A 155 -5.64 10.90 3.88
CA LYS A 155 -6.93 11.46 3.52
C LYS A 155 -7.97 10.72 4.36
N LYS A 156 -8.63 11.41 5.30
CA LYS A 156 -9.62 10.83 6.20
C LYS A 156 -10.49 9.82 5.41
N PRO A 157 -10.64 8.54 5.82
CA PRO A 157 -11.99 8.04 5.89
C PRO A 157 -12.69 8.97 6.88
N ALA A 158 -13.76 9.65 6.46
CA ALA A 158 -14.48 10.61 7.30
C ALA A 158 -14.56 10.09 8.74
N ALA A 159 -14.14 10.91 9.71
CA ALA A 159 -14.28 10.56 11.12
C ALA A 159 -15.75 10.21 11.34
N ARG A 160 -16.03 8.93 11.59
CA ARG A 160 -17.39 8.44 11.83
C ARG A 160 -17.85 9.13 13.11
N PRO A 161 -18.88 10.01 13.08
CA PRO A 161 -19.53 10.42 14.31
C PRO A 161 -20.06 9.15 14.99
N ALA A 162 -20.12 9.16 16.33
CA ALA A 162 -20.69 8.06 17.11
C ALA A 162 -21.98 7.53 16.44
N PRO A 163 -22.20 6.20 16.41
CA PRO A 163 -23.20 5.60 15.54
C PRO A 163 -24.59 6.16 15.85
N ARG A 164 -25.06 7.07 14.99
CA ARG A 164 -26.48 7.24 14.75
C ARG A 164 -26.84 6.23 13.69
N THR A 165 -27.82 5.40 14.02
CA THR A 165 -28.43 4.40 13.14
C THR A 165 -28.87 5.10 11.85
N GLN A 166 -28.09 4.94 10.79
CA GLN A 166 -28.48 5.32 9.44
C GLN A 166 -28.22 4.14 8.53
N ALA A 167 -29.28 3.74 7.82
CA ALA A 167 -29.28 2.62 6.90
C ALA A 167 -28.25 2.86 5.78
N PRO A 168 -27.55 1.80 5.33
CA PRO A 168 -26.50 1.93 4.33
C PRO A 168 -27.06 2.42 2.98
N ALA A 169 -26.48 3.49 2.46
CA ALA A 169 -26.67 3.91 1.07
C ALA A 169 -25.96 2.93 0.12
N PRO A 170 -26.52 2.66 -1.08
CA PRO A 170 -25.96 1.72 -2.03
C PRO A 170 -24.60 2.19 -2.59
N ALA A 171 -23.65 1.24 -2.68
CA ALA A 171 -22.31 1.50 -3.19
C ALA A 171 -22.31 1.83 -4.69
N ALA A 172 -21.60 2.90 -5.05
CA ALA A 172 -21.32 3.23 -6.45
C ALA A 172 -20.55 2.08 -7.16
N PRO A 173 -20.76 1.89 -8.48
CA PRO A 173 -20.10 0.83 -9.23
C PRO A 173 -18.60 1.10 -9.39
N ILE A 174 -17.78 0.07 -9.15
CA ILE A 174 -16.34 0.09 -9.41
C ILE A 174 -16.14 -0.25 -10.88
N ALA A 175 -15.59 0.67 -11.67
CA ALA A 175 -15.26 0.42 -13.08
C ALA A 175 -14.08 -0.55 -13.20
N SER A 176 -14.20 -1.56 -14.06
CA SER A 176 -13.13 -2.52 -14.34
C SER A 176 -12.11 -1.96 -15.32
N ALA A 177 -10.82 -2.07 -14.99
CA ALA A 177 -9.71 -1.65 -15.85
C ALA A 177 -9.44 -2.61 -17.02
N TYR A 178 -9.90 -3.86 -16.88
CA TYR A 178 -9.81 -4.92 -17.89
C TYR A 178 -11.15 -5.67 -17.96
N VAL A 179 -11.48 -6.24 -19.10
CA VAL A 179 -12.70 -7.03 -19.31
C VAL A 179 -12.38 -8.47 -19.71
N PRO A 180 -13.27 -9.45 -19.47
CA PRO A 180 -13.10 -10.80 -19.97
C PRO A 180 -12.87 -10.79 -21.50
N GLY A 181 -11.80 -11.42 -21.94
CA GLY A 181 -11.36 -11.40 -23.33
C GLY A 181 -10.15 -10.51 -23.62
N ASP A 182 -9.78 -9.60 -22.72
CA ASP A 182 -8.59 -8.77 -22.91
C ASP A 182 -7.31 -9.63 -22.93
N VAL A 183 -6.48 -9.39 -23.94
CA VAL A 183 -5.11 -9.92 -24.00
C VAL A 183 -4.21 -9.01 -23.19
N ILE A 184 -3.51 -9.60 -22.22
CA ILE A 184 -2.71 -8.89 -21.23
C ILE A 184 -1.35 -9.56 -21.07
N TYR A 185 -0.42 -8.83 -20.48
CA TYR A 185 0.73 -9.41 -19.81
C TYR A 185 0.43 -9.48 -18.31
N ALA A 186 0.59 -10.67 -17.73
CA ALA A 186 0.41 -10.90 -16.30
C ALA A 186 1.75 -11.20 -15.64
N ARG A 187 1.98 -10.64 -14.46
CA ARG A 187 3.21 -10.86 -13.70
C ARG A 187 3.15 -12.22 -13.02
N TYR A 188 4.02 -13.15 -13.42
CA TYR A 188 4.17 -14.47 -12.84
C TYR A 188 5.62 -14.66 -12.39
N GLY A 189 5.83 -14.69 -11.07
CA GLY A 189 7.17 -14.60 -10.49
C GLY A 189 7.87 -13.30 -10.90
N ARG A 190 9.05 -13.41 -11.51
CA ARG A 190 9.84 -12.28 -12.02
C ARG A 190 9.54 -11.92 -13.48
N GLN A 191 8.71 -12.70 -14.18
CA GLN A 191 8.46 -12.55 -15.62
C GLN A 191 7.06 -11.99 -15.90
N TRP A 192 6.92 -11.32 -17.05
CA TRP A 192 5.64 -10.96 -17.63
C TRP A 192 5.28 -11.99 -18.69
N ILE A 193 4.15 -12.65 -18.51
CA ILE A 193 3.71 -13.74 -19.39
C ILE A 193 2.41 -13.29 -20.05
N ALA A 194 2.32 -13.45 -21.37
CA ALA A 194 1.10 -13.16 -22.11
C ALA A 194 -0.03 -14.09 -21.64
N GLY A 195 -1.24 -13.56 -21.65
CA GLY A 195 -2.41 -14.27 -21.21
C GLY A 195 -3.69 -13.52 -21.53
N LYS A 196 -4.80 -14.07 -21.06
CA LYS A 196 -6.13 -13.52 -21.30
C LYS A 196 -6.92 -13.41 -20.01
N VAL A 197 -7.65 -12.32 -19.84
CA VAL A 197 -8.63 -12.19 -18.75
C VAL A 197 -9.80 -13.12 -19.04
N VAL A 198 -10.09 -14.03 -18.12
CA VAL A 198 -11.19 -15.00 -18.22
C VAL A 198 -12.42 -14.49 -17.47
N LYS A 199 -12.21 -13.86 -16.32
CA LYS A 199 -13.29 -13.39 -15.46
C LYS A 199 -12.85 -12.23 -14.58
N VAL A 200 -13.73 -11.29 -14.33
CA VAL A 200 -13.53 -10.22 -13.34
C VAL A 200 -14.37 -10.55 -12.11
N ARG A 201 -13.77 -10.51 -10.94
CA ARG A 201 -14.44 -10.72 -9.65
C ARG A 201 -14.24 -9.50 -8.77
N ARG A 202 -15.28 -9.19 -8.00
CA ARG A 202 -15.19 -8.17 -6.95
C ARG A 202 -14.88 -8.86 -5.63
N GLN A 203 -13.77 -8.49 -5.01
CA GLN A 203 -13.38 -8.94 -3.68
C GLN A 203 -13.36 -7.71 -2.77
N GLY A 204 -14.47 -7.48 -2.06
CA GLY A 204 -14.68 -6.28 -1.26
C GLY A 204 -14.72 -5.00 -2.12
N THR A 205 -13.74 -4.12 -1.91
CA THR A 205 -13.57 -2.84 -2.64
C THR A 205 -12.59 -2.95 -3.80
N GLN A 206 -12.05 -4.13 -4.09
CA GLN A 206 -11.10 -4.35 -5.18
C GLN A 206 -11.66 -5.29 -6.25
N LEU A 207 -11.16 -5.12 -7.48
CA LEU A 207 -11.39 -6.06 -8.58
C LEU A 207 -10.19 -6.98 -8.73
N THR A 208 -10.44 -8.28 -8.72
CA THR A 208 -9.50 -9.33 -9.05
C THR A 208 -9.85 -9.93 -10.40
N TYR A 209 -8.82 -10.29 -11.16
CA TYR A 209 -8.93 -10.74 -12.53
C TYR A 209 -8.43 -12.16 -12.60
N GLU A 210 -9.33 -13.08 -12.90
CA GLU A 210 -8.98 -14.45 -13.24
C GLU A 210 -8.34 -14.44 -14.62
N VAL A 211 -7.06 -14.80 -14.69
CA VAL A 211 -6.30 -14.84 -15.94
C VAL A 211 -5.88 -16.26 -16.28
N ARG A 212 -5.80 -16.53 -17.58
CA ARG A 212 -5.18 -17.72 -18.13
C ARG A 212 -3.94 -17.32 -18.91
N LEU A 213 -2.79 -17.81 -18.48
CA LEU A 213 -1.50 -17.51 -19.08
C LEU A 213 -1.17 -18.54 -20.16
N GLU A 214 -0.36 -18.13 -21.13
CA GLU A 214 0.07 -18.99 -22.24
C GLU A 214 0.95 -20.15 -21.79
N ASN A 215 1.66 -20.02 -20.67
CA ASN A 215 2.40 -21.10 -20.04
C ASN A 215 1.51 -22.16 -19.35
N GLY A 216 0.19 -22.10 -19.56
CA GLY A 216 -0.79 -23.02 -18.98
C GLY A 216 -1.24 -22.66 -17.56
N ALA A 217 -0.56 -21.72 -16.88
CA ALA A 217 -0.91 -21.32 -15.52
C ALA A 217 -2.21 -20.49 -15.49
N ARG A 218 -2.93 -20.62 -14.37
CA ARG A 218 -4.16 -19.87 -14.10
C ARG A 218 -4.08 -19.27 -12.70
N GLY A 219 -4.59 -18.06 -12.52
CA GLY A 219 -4.55 -17.40 -11.23
C GLY A 219 -5.46 -16.18 -11.16
N MET A 220 -5.82 -15.78 -9.94
CA MET A 220 -6.49 -14.52 -9.68
C MET A 220 -5.44 -13.45 -9.36
N LEU A 221 -5.38 -12.42 -10.19
CA LEU A 221 -4.41 -11.34 -10.08
C LEU A 221 -5.10 -10.00 -9.89
N PRO A 222 -4.57 -9.11 -9.05
CA PRO A 222 -5.04 -7.73 -8.96
C PRO A 222 -4.61 -6.93 -10.19
N ALA A 223 -5.31 -5.81 -10.47
CA ALA A 223 -5.07 -4.97 -11.65
C ALA A 223 -3.60 -4.54 -11.84
N HIS A 224 -2.86 -4.31 -10.76
CA HIS A 224 -1.46 -3.85 -10.81
C HIS A 224 -0.47 -4.94 -11.27
N MET A 225 -0.89 -6.20 -11.27
CA MET A 225 -0.12 -7.33 -11.81
C MET A 225 -0.46 -7.62 -13.26
N LEU A 226 -1.32 -6.80 -13.89
CA LEU A 226 -1.70 -6.89 -15.29
C LEU A 226 -1.23 -5.65 -16.03
N ARG A 227 -0.92 -5.81 -17.31
CA ARG A 227 -0.66 -4.72 -18.26
C ARG A 227 -1.34 -5.05 -19.57
N LYS A 228 -1.83 -4.03 -20.29
CA LYS A 228 -2.31 -4.23 -21.65
C LYS A 228 -1.14 -4.66 -22.53
N THR A 229 -1.40 -5.64 -23.39
CA THR A 229 -0.51 -5.94 -24.51
C THR A 229 -0.58 -4.76 -25.49
N PRO A 230 0.54 -4.30 -26.06
CA PRO A 230 0.52 -3.27 -27.10
C PRO A 230 -0.29 -3.69 -28.33
#